data_AF-A0A0F7ZUC3-F1
#
_entry.id   AF-A0A0F7ZUC3-F1
#
_cell.length_a   1.000
_cell.length_b   1.000
_cell.length_c   1.000
_cell.angle_alpha   90.00
_cell.angle_beta   90.00
_cell.angle_gamma   90.00
#
_symmetry.space_group_name_H-M   'P 1'
#
loop_
_entity.id
_entity.type
_entity.pdbx_description
1 polymer ?
#
loop_
_entity_poly.entity_id
_entity_poly.type
_entity_poly.pdbx_seq_one_letter_code
_entity_poly.pdbx_strand_id
1 'polypeptide(L)'
;MTSGLFSKSRFPHYFGEMTLWTGLATFAAGAVARRPVQLGLGLAGGLAGIATTTAICFASPAFSIFLLTKVSGIPLSEGKYDKRYGDRKDYQEWKKNVPRLVPKIW
;
A
#
# COMPACT_ATOMS: atom_id res chain seq x y z
N MET A 1 11.56 18.77 7.27
CA MET A 1 10.97 17.83 6.29
C MET A 1 12.03 16.99 5.57
N THR A 2 13.31 17.32 5.67
CA THR A 2 14.40 16.75 4.87
C THR A 2 15.29 15.73 5.61
N SER A 3 14.94 15.33 6.85
CA SER A 3 15.71 14.36 7.64
C SER A 3 14.91 13.09 7.91
N GLY A 4 15.61 11.96 8.09
CA GLY A 4 14.99 10.66 8.38
C GLY A 4 14.23 10.06 7.19
N LEU A 5 13.13 9.36 7.45
CA LEU A 5 12.35 8.68 6.41
C LEU A 5 11.73 9.64 5.38
N PHE A 6 11.44 10.88 5.78
CA PHE A 6 10.84 11.90 4.93
C PHE A 6 11.81 12.49 3.90
N SER A 7 13.11 12.20 4.00
CA SER A 7 14.08 12.51 2.94
C SER A 7 14.07 11.45 1.83
N LYS A 8 13.65 10.22 2.15
CA LYS A 8 13.64 9.08 1.23
C LYS A 8 12.29 8.90 0.52
N SER A 9 11.18 9.20 1.20
CA SER A 9 9.82 9.12 0.67
C SER A 9 8.95 10.21 1.31
N ARG A 10 8.02 10.81 0.55
CA ARG A 10 7.07 11.81 1.10
C ARG A 10 6.07 11.18 2.05
N PHE A 11 5.66 9.95 1.78
CA PHE A 11 4.65 9.23 2.56
C PHE A 11 5.15 7.84 3.00
N PRO A 12 6.18 7.78 3.88
CA PRO A 12 6.74 6.52 4.33
C PRO A 12 5.75 5.69 5.15
N HIS A 13 4.80 6.34 5.84
CA HIS A 13 3.74 5.66 6.61
C HIS A 13 2.77 4.91 5.69
N TYR A 14 2.28 5.55 4.61
CA TYR A 14 1.41 4.87 3.64
C TYR A 14 2.15 3.71 2.96
N PHE A 15 3.44 3.87 2.65
CA PHE A 15 4.24 2.76 2.15
C PHE A 15 4.32 1.59 3.14
N GLY A 16 4.51 1.88 4.43
CA GLY A 16 4.50 0.89 5.50
C GLY A 16 3.15 0.17 5.61
N GLU A 17 2.04 0.91 5.63
CA GLU A 17 0.68 0.35 5.66
C GLU A 17 0.43 -0.57 4.47
N MET A 18 0.75 -0.14 3.25
CA MET A 18 0.57 -0.97 2.05
C MET A 18 1.41 -2.24 2.11
N THR A 19 2.65 -2.16 2.58
CA THR A 19 3.54 -3.32 2.74
C THR A 19 2.99 -4.29 3.79
N LEU A 20 2.51 -3.77 4.93
CA LEU A 20 1.92 -4.56 6.01
C LEU A 20 0.67 -5.31 5.53
N TRP A 21 -0.27 -4.61 4.91
CA TRP A 21 -1.52 -5.20 4.41
C TRP A 21 -1.27 -6.24 3.31
N THR A 22 -0.29 -5.99 2.44
CA THR A 22 0.13 -6.94 1.41
C THR A 22 0.79 -8.17 2.03
N GLY A 23 1.64 -8.00 3.04
CA GLY A 23 2.26 -9.10 3.78
C GLY A 23 1.23 -9.97 4.51
N LEU A 24 0.26 -9.34 5.18
CA LEU A 24 -0.83 -10.05 5.85
C LEU A 24 -1.69 -10.83 4.86
N ALA A 25 -2.04 -10.24 3.71
CA ALA A 25 -2.79 -10.92 2.66
C ALA A 25 -2.02 -12.08 2.06
N THR A 26 -0.70 -11.95 1.90
CA THR A 26 0.17 -13.04 1.43
C THR A 26 0.19 -14.20 2.43
N PHE A 27 0.33 -13.90 3.72
CA PHE A 27 0.27 -14.91 4.78
C PHE A 27 -1.08 -15.62 4.82
N ALA A 28 -2.18 -14.86 4.74
CA ALA A 28 -3.53 -15.40 4.69
C ALA A 28 -3.74 -16.29 3.46
N ALA A 29 -3.30 -15.84 2.27
CA ALA A 29 -3.36 -16.60 1.03
C ALA A 29 -2.64 -17.96 1.16
N GLY A 30 -1.47 -17.99 1.78
CA GLY A 30 -0.74 -19.23 2.08
C GLY A 30 -1.49 -20.16 3.04
N ALA A 31 -2.19 -19.61 4.03
CA ALA A 31 -2.99 -20.39 4.97
C ALA A 31 -4.23 -21.02 4.31
N VAL A 32 -4.93 -20.28 3.45
CA VAL A 32 -6.16 -20.74 2.76
C VAL A 32 -5.91 -21.61 1.54
N ALA A 33 -4.69 -21.60 0.99
CA ALA A 33 -4.28 -22.50 -0.09
C ALA A 33 -4.22 -23.98 0.33
N ARG A 34 -4.32 -24.28 1.63
CA ARG A 34 -4.33 -25.65 2.15
C ARG A 34 -5.62 -26.38 1.74
N ARG A 35 -5.47 -27.61 1.20
CA ARG A 35 -6.59 -28.50 0.83
C ARG A 35 -7.75 -28.58 1.83
N PRO A 36 -7.53 -28.77 3.16
CA PRO A 36 -8.65 -28.84 4.11
C PRO A 36 -9.46 -27.53 4.14
N VAL A 37 -8.81 -26.39 3.98
CA VAL A 37 -9.49 -25.08 3.93
C VAL A 37 -10.25 -24.94 2.62
N GLN A 38 -9.67 -25.34 1.49
CA GLN A 38 -10.34 -25.29 0.20
C GLN A 38 -11.59 -26.17 0.14
N LEU A 39 -11.51 -27.39 0.68
CA LEU A 39 -12.66 -28.29 0.77
C LEU A 39 -13.73 -27.73 1.71
N GLY A 40 -13.34 -27.14 2.84
CA GLY A 40 -14.25 -26.45 3.76
C GLY A 40 -14.94 -25.23 3.13
N LEU A 41 -14.32 -24.60 2.14
CA LEU A 41 -14.89 -23.51 1.33
C LEU A 41 -15.73 -24.02 0.14
N GLY A 42 -15.92 -25.34 0.00
CA GLY A 42 -16.67 -25.93 -1.11
C GLY A 42 -15.95 -25.89 -2.46
N LEU A 43 -14.65 -25.58 -2.48
CA LEU A 43 -13.83 -25.59 -3.69
C LEU A 43 -13.28 -27.00 -3.90
N ALA A 44 -13.35 -27.50 -5.15
CA ALA A 44 -12.84 -28.82 -5.54
C ALA A 44 -11.31 -29.00 -5.33
N GLY A 45 -10.62 -27.93 -4.92
CA GLY A 45 -9.17 -27.90 -4.77
C GLY A 45 -8.44 -27.72 -6.10
N GLY A 46 -7.10 -27.62 -6.02
CA GLY A 46 -6.23 -27.43 -7.19
C GLY A 46 -5.94 -25.97 -7.52
N LEU A 47 -5.27 -25.73 -8.67
CA LEU A 47 -4.79 -24.41 -9.07
C LEU A 47 -5.90 -23.34 -9.11
N ALA A 48 -7.08 -23.69 -9.62
CA ALA A 48 -8.23 -22.79 -9.67
C ALA A 48 -8.75 -22.40 -8.27
N GLY A 49 -8.80 -23.36 -7.34
CA GLY A 49 -9.17 -23.11 -5.94
C GLY A 49 -8.16 -22.19 -5.26
N ILE A 50 -6.86 -22.44 -5.45
CA ILE A 50 -5.78 -21.61 -4.89
C ILE A 50 -5.87 -20.18 -5.44
N ALA A 51 -6.05 -20.04 -6.76
CA ALA A 51 -6.16 -18.74 -7.40
C ALA A 51 -7.36 -17.95 -6.88
N THR A 52 -8.52 -18.60 -6.74
CA THR A 52 -9.75 -17.97 -6.23
C THR A 52 -9.57 -17.48 -4.80
N THR A 53 -9.10 -18.34 -3.89
CA THR A 53 -8.88 -17.96 -2.48
C THR A 53 -7.84 -16.88 -2.34
N THR A 54 -6.79 -16.91 -3.16
CA THR A 54 -5.75 -15.87 -3.18
C THR A 54 -6.32 -14.55 -3.64
N ALA A 55 -7.08 -14.52 -4.74
CA ALA A 55 -7.71 -13.31 -5.25
C ALA A 55 -8.61 -12.63 -4.21
N ILE A 56 -9.37 -13.42 -3.43
CA ILE A 56 -10.21 -12.90 -2.34
C ILE A 56 -9.35 -12.26 -1.24
N CYS A 57 -8.26 -12.91 -0.82
CA CYS A 57 -7.35 -12.34 0.19
C CYS A 57 -6.73 -11.01 -0.25
N PHE A 58 -6.44 -10.84 -1.54
CA PHE A 58 -5.86 -9.61 -2.08
C PHE A 58 -6.88 -8.52 -2.43
N ALA A 59 -8.18 -8.82 -2.45
CA ALA A 59 -9.22 -7.83 -2.75
C ALA A 59 -9.20 -6.65 -1.74
N SER A 60 -9.08 -6.95 -0.45
CA SER A 60 -9.02 -5.96 0.62
C SER A 60 -7.79 -5.03 0.57
N PRO A 61 -6.54 -5.54 0.52
CA PRO A 61 -5.37 -4.68 0.41
C PRO A 61 -5.35 -3.90 -0.91
N ALA A 62 -5.80 -4.48 -2.02
CA ALA A 62 -5.88 -3.76 -3.30
C ALA A 62 -6.84 -2.57 -3.22
N PHE A 63 -8.01 -2.76 -2.61
CA PHE A 63 -8.97 -1.68 -2.38
C PHE A 63 -8.44 -0.61 -1.43
N SER A 64 -7.80 -1.01 -0.34
CA SER A 64 -7.16 -0.08 0.62
C SER A 64 -6.04 0.74 -0.05
N ILE A 65 -5.19 0.10 -0.85
CA ILE A 65 -4.15 0.77 -1.65
C ILE A 65 -4.77 1.77 -2.61
N PHE A 66 -5.85 1.40 -3.30
CA PHE A 66 -6.57 2.30 -4.20
C PHE A 66 -7.09 3.54 -3.46
N LEU A 67 -7.77 3.36 -2.32
CA LEU A 67 -8.28 4.47 -1.52
C LEU A 67 -7.16 5.39 -1.04
N LEU A 68 -6.08 4.82 -0.51
CA LEU A 68 -4.94 5.58 0.00
C LEU A 68 -4.22 6.36 -1.10
N THR A 69 -4.06 5.77 -2.28
CA THR A 69 -3.27 6.39 -3.35
C THR A 69 -4.06 7.35 -4.23
N LYS A 70 -5.38 7.14 -4.39
CA LYS A 70 -6.20 7.90 -5.35
C LYS A 70 -7.31 8.73 -4.73
N VAL A 71 -7.80 8.39 -3.53
CA VAL A 71 -8.99 9.03 -2.96
C VAL A 71 -8.68 9.82 -1.70
N SER A 72 -8.27 9.16 -0.62
CA SER A 72 -8.28 9.75 0.73
C SER A 72 -6.90 9.95 1.36
N GLY A 73 -5.91 9.12 1.04
CA GLY A 73 -4.61 9.18 1.72
C GLY A 73 -3.71 10.30 1.21
N ILE A 74 -3.02 10.02 0.11
CA ILE A 74 -2.01 10.89 -0.50
C ILE A 74 -2.62 12.18 -1.05
N PRO A 75 -3.69 12.17 -1.87
CA PRO A 75 -4.18 13.39 -2.51
C PRO A 75 -4.67 14.44 -1.51
N LEU A 76 -5.40 14.00 -0.48
CA LEU A 76 -5.89 14.90 0.57
C LEU A 76 -4.74 15.45 1.42
N SER A 77 -3.73 14.62 1.73
CA SER A 77 -2.58 15.05 2.51
C SER A 77 -1.70 16.02 1.73
N GLU A 78 -1.40 15.74 0.46
CA GLU A 78 -0.68 16.66 -0.41
C GLU A 78 -1.41 18.00 -0.55
N GLY A 79 -2.73 17.98 -0.81
CA GLY A 79 -3.52 19.22 -0.91
C GLY A 79 -3.50 20.06 0.38
N LYS A 80 -3.53 19.42 1.55
CA LYS A 80 -3.40 20.13 2.84
C LYS A 80 -2.02 20.77 3.02
N TYR A 81 -0.95 20.07 2.64
CA TYR A 81 0.41 20.61 2.74
C TYR A 81 0.68 21.70 1.71
N ASP A 82 0.17 21.55 0.49
CA ASP A 82 0.27 22.57 -0.57
C ASP A 82 -0.42 23.86 -0.14
N LYS A 83 -1.59 23.78 0.50
CA LYS A 83 -2.27 24.97 1.03
C LYS A 83 -1.51 25.65 2.17
N ARG A 84 -0.78 24.89 2.99
CA ARG A 84 -0.10 25.41 4.19
C ARG A 84 1.34 25.89 3.92
N TYR A 85 2.02 25.24 2.99
CA TYR A 85 3.46 25.42 2.75
C TYR A 85 3.79 25.70 1.28
N GLY A 86 2.78 25.88 0.42
CA GLY A 86 2.97 26.09 -1.03
C GLY A 86 3.89 27.26 -1.38
N ASP A 87 3.88 28.34 -0.60
CA ASP A 87 4.71 29.53 -0.85
C ASP A 87 6.17 29.36 -0.41
N ARG A 88 6.50 28.27 0.29
CA ARG A 88 7.84 28.04 0.82
C ARG A 88 8.73 27.34 -0.22
N LYS A 89 9.83 28.00 -0.60
CA LYS A 89 10.82 27.46 -1.53
C LYS A 89 11.40 26.10 -1.09
N ASP A 90 11.68 25.94 0.20
CA ASP A 90 12.23 24.68 0.73
C ASP A 90 11.23 23.50 0.63
N TYR A 91 9.93 23.78 0.77
CA TYR A 91 8.87 22.78 0.58
C TYR A 91 8.73 22.36 -0.89
N GLN A 92 8.75 23.33 -1.81
CA GLN A 92 8.69 23.06 -3.25
C GLN A 92 9.89 22.24 -3.72
N GLU A 93 11.09 22.57 -3.26
CA GLU A 93 12.32 21.86 -3.58
C GLU A 93 12.31 20.42 -3.02
N TRP A 94 11.87 20.25 -1.77
CA TRP A 94 11.68 18.93 -1.18
C TRP A 94 10.66 18.09 -1.97
N LYS A 95 9.52 18.66 -2.35
CA LYS A 95 8.46 17.96 -3.11
C LYS A 95 8.93 17.52 -4.50
N LYS A 96 9.82 18.29 -5.13
CA LYS A 96 10.43 17.97 -6.43
C LYS A 96 11.46 16.85 -6.33
N ASN A 97 12.29 16.86 -5.28
CA ASN A 97 13.43 15.96 -5.15
C ASN A 97 13.08 14.61 -4.49
N VAL A 98 12.04 14.57 -3.65
CA VAL A 98 11.64 13.40 -2.87
C VAL A 98 10.47 12.63 -3.53
N PRO A 99 10.61 11.31 -3.76
CA PRO A 99 9.57 10.49 -4.38
C PRO A 99 8.35 10.34 -3.46
N ARG A 100 7.18 10.04 -4.05
CA ARG A 100 5.89 9.98 -3.31
C ARG A 100 5.78 8.81 -2.35
N LEU A 101 6.12 7.60 -2.79
CA LEU A 101 5.80 6.34 -2.11
C LEU A 101 7.02 5.45 -1.94
N VAL A 102 7.54 4.95 -3.06
CA VAL A 102 8.71 4.06 -3.05
C VAL A 102 9.93 4.87 -2.61
N PRO A 103 10.61 4.49 -1.52
CA PRO A 103 11.80 5.17 -1.07
C PRO A 103 12.88 5.12 -2.15
N LYS A 104 13.58 6.23 -2.38
CA LYS A 104 14.84 6.18 -3.14
C LYS A 104 15.84 5.33 -2.35
N ILE A 105 16.23 4.20 -2.93
CA ILE A 105 17.29 3.33 -2.47
C ILE A 105 18.42 3.58 -3.46
N TRP A 106 19.42 4.36 -3.05
CA TRP A 106 20.48 4.96 -3.87
C TRP A 106 20.10 6.24 -4.65
#